data_AF-A0A936W9X1-F1
#
_entry.id   AF-A0A936W9X1-F1
#
_cell.length_a   1.000
_cell.length_b   1.000
_cell.length_c   1.000
_cell.angle_alpha   90.00
_cell.angle_beta   90.00
_cell.angle_gamma   90.00
#
_symmetry.space_group_name_H-M   'P 1'
#
loop_
_entity.id
_entity.type
_entity.pdbx_description
1 polymer ?
#
loop_
_entity_poly.entity_id
_entity_poly.type
_entity_poly.pdbx_seq_one_letter_code
_entity_poly.pdbx_strand_id
1 'polypeptide(L)'
;MRVIAILLSCSFYFPALVQAQNGLHLDGVDDYVQAPQPGPLGAASRTVEAWVKQDAVSAQQRVVLDWGEMPNGNRFTLNIINALPRIEVGGYGISSTTPMVMGAWYHLAATFNSTANPKLKLYVNGAMVASGNPTQTVNTSNMNGIIVGRRNDMINHFNGTIDDVRVWNVARSAAEINAYKGRSFCVPPASLVAYYKCDQGLAGGFNGGVVTLNDASASANAGTLYSFTLSGNTSNWVAGQVIQTTVSTTSNVSTCDPYTSPSGTTYATSGTYIENPISASTGCDSISTINVTIAPIDTTVTASGYTLTAQMIGAQYQWLDCDNGYSPIPGSIGQNFTPGYSSSYAVRLTTTGCVDTSGCWTITGVGLNEQLPTDAVTVGPNPTDGSVAVRVAGFGSWTMRMLDAQGREVVAARRVHEASSTMDLSTLPAGMYVVEVERNGARSRHRVVRR
;
A
#
# COMPACT_ATOMS: atom_id res chain seq x y z
N MET A 1 -0.67 -30.49 13.32
CA MET A 1 0.73 -30.01 13.19
C MET A 1 0.69 -28.79 12.29
N ARG A 2 0.79 -27.57 12.85
CA ARG A 2 0.74 -26.34 12.05
C ARG A 2 2.08 -26.14 11.36
N VAL A 3 2.13 -26.35 10.04
CA VAL A 3 3.30 -25.99 9.25
C VAL A 3 3.23 -24.48 9.03
N ILE A 4 4.04 -23.74 9.78
CA ILE A 4 4.25 -22.31 9.58
C ILE A 4 5.05 -22.18 8.28
N ALA A 5 4.40 -21.77 7.20
CA ALA A 5 5.08 -21.34 5.99
C ALA A 5 5.82 -20.04 6.30
N ILE A 6 7.14 -20.12 6.47
CA ILE A 6 8.01 -18.96 6.56
C ILE A 6 8.08 -18.36 5.15
N LEU A 7 7.23 -17.38 4.87
CA LEU A 7 7.38 -16.50 3.71
C LEU A 7 8.65 -15.67 3.92
N LEU A 8 9.71 -16.02 3.20
CA LEU A 8 10.88 -15.16 3.05
C LEU A 8 10.41 -13.87 2.36
N SER A 9 10.26 -12.79 3.12
CA SER A 9 10.06 -11.45 2.56
C SER A 9 11.36 -10.99 1.93
N CYS A 10 11.51 -11.21 0.63
CA CYS A 10 12.58 -10.60 -0.15
C CYS A 10 12.29 -9.09 -0.20
N SER A 11 13.00 -8.30 0.62
CA SER A 11 12.90 -6.86 0.61
C SER A 11 13.51 -6.33 -0.69
N PHE A 12 12.68 -6.13 -1.71
CA PHE A 12 13.09 -5.35 -2.87
C PHE A 12 13.28 -3.90 -2.43
N TYR A 13 14.55 -3.53 -2.25
CA TYR A 13 14.95 -2.14 -2.05
C TYR A 13 14.69 -1.40 -3.37
N PHE A 14 13.48 -0.87 -3.53
CA PHE A 14 13.24 0.13 -4.56
C PHE A 14 13.97 1.40 -4.11
N PRO A 15 14.95 1.91 -4.87
CA PRO A 15 15.51 3.22 -4.55
C PRO A 15 14.35 4.21 -4.57
N ALA A 16 14.17 4.95 -3.47
CA ALA A 16 13.28 6.10 -3.46
C ALA A 16 13.68 6.96 -4.66
N LEU A 17 12.76 7.15 -5.59
CA LEU A 17 12.91 8.14 -6.65
C LEU A 17 13.04 9.49 -5.94
N VAL A 18 14.29 9.95 -5.78
CA VAL A 18 14.57 11.33 -5.40
C VAL A 18 14.09 12.16 -6.58
N GLN A 19 12.87 12.66 -6.50
CA GLN A 19 12.36 13.62 -7.47
C GLN A 19 13.30 14.84 -7.41
N ALA A 20 13.84 15.24 -8.56
CA ALA A 20 14.74 16.38 -8.62
C ALA A 20 14.03 17.62 -8.08
N GLN A 21 14.68 18.29 -7.12
CA GLN A 21 14.22 19.51 -6.49
C GLN A 21 14.65 20.70 -7.35
N ASN A 22 13.78 21.13 -8.27
CA ASN A 22 14.10 22.22 -9.19
C ASN A 22 13.32 23.48 -8.85
N GLY A 23 13.80 24.60 -9.35
CA GLY A 23 13.08 25.88 -9.41
C GLY A 23 13.10 26.40 -10.84
N LEU A 24 12.24 27.36 -11.14
CA LEU A 24 12.20 28.02 -12.43
C LEU A 24 12.93 29.36 -12.34
N HIS A 25 14.01 29.53 -13.10
CA HIS A 25 14.74 30.79 -13.19
C HIS A 25 14.16 31.69 -14.27
N LEU A 26 13.83 32.92 -13.90
CA LEU A 26 13.39 34.01 -14.78
C LEU A 26 14.48 35.09 -14.85
N ASP A 27 14.86 35.48 -16.06
CA ASP A 27 16.01 36.37 -16.29
C ASP A 27 15.78 37.87 -16.06
N GLY A 28 14.53 38.25 -15.79
CA GLY A 28 14.15 39.66 -15.57
C GLY A 28 14.01 40.50 -16.82
N VAL A 29 14.06 39.89 -18.01
CA VAL A 29 13.93 40.54 -19.30
C VAL A 29 12.53 40.32 -19.86
N ASP A 30 12.17 39.08 -20.18
CA ASP A 30 10.90 38.73 -20.84
C ASP A 30 10.34 37.35 -20.46
N ASP A 31 11.04 36.56 -19.65
CA ASP A 31 10.56 35.26 -19.13
C ASP A 31 9.26 35.40 -18.32
N TYR A 32 8.26 34.56 -18.61
CA TYR A 32 7.08 34.40 -17.76
C TYR A 32 6.31 33.10 -18.05
N VAL A 33 5.50 32.69 -17.08
CA VAL A 33 4.53 31.61 -17.26
C VAL A 33 3.11 32.16 -17.20
N GLN A 34 2.24 31.69 -18.08
CA GLN A 34 0.82 32.06 -18.04
C GLN A 34 -0.08 30.83 -18.14
N ALA A 35 -0.94 30.66 -17.15
CA ALA A 35 -2.00 29.66 -17.14
C ALA A 35 -3.23 30.15 -17.92
N PRO A 36 -4.10 29.25 -18.42
CA PRO A 36 -5.30 29.63 -19.14
C PRO A 36 -6.40 30.19 -18.23
N GLN A 37 -6.53 29.70 -16.99
CA GLN A 37 -7.58 30.13 -16.05
C GLN A 37 -7.04 31.11 -14.98
N PRO A 38 -7.85 32.10 -14.55
CA PRO A 38 -7.48 33.05 -13.50
C PRO A 38 -7.51 32.40 -12.12
N GLY A 39 -6.91 33.10 -11.14
CA GLY A 39 -7.09 32.78 -9.72
C GLY A 39 -8.46 33.22 -9.20
N PRO A 40 -8.68 33.16 -7.87
CA PRO A 40 -9.95 33.56 -7.25
C PRO A 40 -10.35 35.02 -7.56
N LEU A 41 -11.60 35.21 -7.97
CA LEU A 41 -12.14 36.46 -8.51
C LEU A 41 -12.85 37.33 -7.46
N GLY A 42 -13.20 38.56 -7.84
CA GLY A 42 -14.02 39.47 -7.05
C GLY A 42 -13.47 39.69 -5.64
N ALA A 43 -14.37 39.71 -4.67
CA ALA A 43 -14.06 39.82 -3.24
C ALA A 43 -13.91 38.45 -2.54
N ALA A 44 -13.70 37.33 -3.24
CA ALA A 44 -13.56 36.02 -2.60
C ALA A 44 -12.35 35.95 -1.65
N SER A 45 -12.37 35.17 -0.57
CA SER A 45 -11.14 34.99 0.23
C SER A 45 -10.09 34.19 -0.55
N ARG A 46 -8.80 34.48 -0.39
CA ARG A 46 -7.72 33.81 -1.13
C ARG A 46 -6.36 33.88 -0.44
N THR A 47 -5.45 33.01 -0.83
CA THR A 47 -4.03 33.02 -0.43
C THR A 47 -3.16 32.76 -1.64
N VAL A 48 -2.03 33.47 -1.73
CA VAL A 48 -0.97 33.19 -2.70
C VAL A 48 0.33 33.00 -1.95
N GLU A 49 1.14 32.03 -2.36
CA GLU A 49 2.45 31.79 -1.76
C GLU A 49 3.43 31.19 -2.75
N ALA A 50 4.73 31.45 -2.56
CA ALA A 50 5.82 30.92 -3.36
C ALA A 50 7.14 31.03 -2.60
N TRP A 51 8.08 30.15 -2.89
CA TRP A 51 9.49 30.38 -2.59
C TRP A 51 10.10 31.22 -3.69
N VAL A 52 10.90 32.22 -3.30
CA VAL A 52 11.56 33.12 -4.24
C VAL A 52 13.01 33.39 -3.82
N LYS A 53 13.89 33.50 -4.79
CA LYS A 53 15.27 33.96 -4.66
C LYS A 53 15.53 35.03 -5.71
N GLN A 54 15.60 36.29 -5.29
CA GLN A 54 15.87 37.40 -6.21
C GLN A 54 17.37 37.48 -6.54
N ASP A 55 17.70 37.68 -7.81
CA ASP A 55 19.08 37.82 -8.27
C ASP A 55 19.48 39.30 -8.45
N ALA A 56 18.51 40.22 -8.40
CA ALA A 56 18.74 41.66 -8.41
C ALA A 56 17.73 42.43 -7.55
N VAL A 57 18.21 43.50 -6.90
CA VAL A 57 17.34 44.48 -6.22
C VAL A 57 16.92 45.56 -7.22
N SER A 58 15.64 45.91 -7.23
CA SER A 58 15.06 46.86 -8.17
C SER A 58 14.15 47.84 -7.43
N ALA A 59 14.26 49.13 -7.79
CA ALA A 59 13.32 50.17 -7.34
C ALA A 59 11.96 50.07 -8.04
N GLN A 60 11.92 49.41 -9.21
CA GLN A 60 10.68 49.02 -9.87
C GLN A 60 10.14 47.71 -9.27
N GLN A 61 8.83 47.52 -9.42
CA GLN A 61 8.14 46.28 -9.09
C GLN A 61 8.78 45.10 -9.84
N ARG A 62 8.97 43.98 -9.12
CA ARG A 62 9.33 42.68 -9.69
C ARG A 62 8.24 41.69 -9.29
N VAL A 63 7.49 41.20 -10.28
CA VAL A 63 6.25 40.48 -10.05
C VAL A 63 6.48 38.98 -9.91
N VAL A 64 6.08 38.43 -8.78
CA VAL A 64 6.13 36.98 -8.53
C VAL A 64 4.90 36.31 -9.13
N LEU A 65 3.71 36.85 -8.83
CA LEU A 65 2.42 36.32 -9.25
C LEU A 65 1.43 37.46 -9.53
N ASP A 66 0.64 37.35 -10.60
CA ASP A 66 -0.34 38.36 -11.02
C ASP A 66 -1.56 37.74 -11.72
N TRP A 67 -2.75 38.31 -11.53
CA TRP A 67 -3.91 38.11 -12.40
C TRP A 67 -4.93 39.24 -12.25
N GLY A 68 -5.86 39.32 -13.19
CA GLY A 68 -6.87 40.38 -13.28
C GLY A 68 -6.48 41.47 -14.29
N GLU A 69 -6.92 42.71 -14.03
CA GLU A 69 -6.79 43.84 -14.97
C GLU A 69 -6.34 45.14 -14.29
N MET A 70 -5.80 46.07 -15.06
CA MET A 70 -5.18 47.31 -14.57
C MET A 70 -6.05 48.24 -13.72
N PRO A 71 -7.38 48.36 -13.91
CA PRO A 71 -8.23 49.13 -13.02
C PRO A 71 -7.99 48.87 -11.53
N ASN A 72 -8.04 49.94 -10.74
CA ASN A 72 -7.83 49.84 -9.31
C ASN A 72 -8.87 48.91 -8.65
N GLY A 73 -8.42 48.01 -7.80
CA GLY A 73 -9.26 46.96 -7.18
C GLY A 73 -9.39 45.67 -8.00
N ASN A 74 -9.03 45.67 -9.29
CA ASN A 74 -9.33 44.57 -10.21
C ASN A 74 -8.12 43.65 -10.53
N ARG A 75 -6.95 43.91 -9.94
CA ARG A 75 -5.74 43.08 -10.07
C ARG A 75 -5.27 42.58 -8.72
N PHE A 76 -4.78 41.36 -8.62
CA PHE A 76 -4.15 40.83 -7.41
C PHE A 76 -2.69 40.47 -7.71
N THR A 77 -1.74 41.14 -7.04
CA THR A 77 -0.33 41.07 -7.41
C THR A 77 0.58 40.84 -6.20
N LEU A 78 1.25 39.69 -6.15
CA LEU A 78 2.39 39.46 -5.25
C LEU A 78 3.68 39.91 -5.95
N ASN A 79 4.40 40.83 -5.33
CA ASN A 79 5.59 41.45 -5.92
C ASN A 79 6.63 41.83 -4.88
N ILE A 80 7.77 42.32 -5.36
CA ILE A 80 8.88 42.83 -4.57
C ILE A 80 9.28 44.21 -5.11
N ILE A 81 9.49 45.18 -4.22
CA ILE A 81 10.01 46.53 -4.55
C ILE A 81 11.11 46.87 -3.55
N ASN A 82 12.31 47.27 -4.00
CA ASN A 82 13.45 47.55 -3.12
C ASN A 82 13.77 46.39 -2.16
N ALA A 83 13.68 45.14 -2.65
CA ALA A 83 13.80 43.92 -1.85
C ALA A 83 12.72 43.76 -0.75
N LEU A 84 11.67 44.58 -0.73
CA LEU A 84 10.56 44.47 0.21
C LEU A 84 9.41 43.72 -0.45
N PRO A 85 9.03 42.53 0.06
CA PRO A 85 7.81 41.84 -0.36
C PRO A 85 6.60 42.74 -0.22
N ARG A 86 5.68 42.63 -1.17
CA ARG A 86 4.47 43.46 -1.23
C ARG A 86 3.32 42.69 -1.85
N ILE A 87 2.14 42.84 -1.24
CA ILE A 87 0.88 42.41 -1.84
C ILE A 87 0.06 43.64 -2.21
N GLU A 88 -0.45 43.67 -3.45
CA GLU A 88 -1.28 44.75 -3.98
C GLU A 88 -2.62 44.21 -4.48
N VAL A 89 -3.68 45.00 -4.25
CA VAL A 89 -4.92 44.92 -5.02
C VAL A 89 -5.10 46.24 -5.78
N GLY A 90 -4.95 46.21 -7.11
CA GLY A 90 -4.88 47.36 -8.04
C GLY A 90 -4.92 48.75 -7.38
N GLY A 91 -3.76 49.39 -7.19
CA GLY A 91 -3.68 50.76 -6.65
C GLY A 91 -3.48 50.88 -5.13
N TYR A 92 -3.68 49.81 -4.36
CA TYR A 92 -3.28 49.76 -2.94
C TYR A 92 -2.52 48.49 -2.62
N GLY A 93 -1.43 48.61 -1.84
CA GLY A 93 -0.72 47.44 -1.33
C GLY A 93 -0.08 47.68 0.02
N ILE A 94 0.23 46.59 0.70
CA ILE A 94 1.01 46.56 1.94
C ILE A 94 2.36 45.91 1.67
N SER A 95 3.41 46.45 2.27
CA SER A 95 4.79 45.99 2.07
C SER A 95 5.40 45.55 3.40
N SER A 96 6.35 44.62 3.33
CA SER A 96 7.33 44.42 4.40
C SER A 96 8.08 45.73 4.66
N THR A 97 8.52 45.93 5.89
CA THR A 97 9.48 47.00 6.27
C THR A 97 10.92 46.49 6.31
N THR A 98 11.11 45.18 6.27
CA THR A 98 12.43 44.53 6.30
C THR A 98 12.77 43.97 4.92
N PRO A 99 13.90 44.40 4.31
CA PRO A 99 14.30 43.92 2.99
C PRO A 99 14.81 42.48 3.06
N MET A 100 14.53 41.72 2.01
CA MET A 100 15.13 40.42 1.75
C MET A 100 16.60 40.58 1.35
N VAL A 101 17.42 39.60 1.71
CA VAL A 101 18.80 39.49 1.20
C VAL A 101 18.77 38.91 -0.21
N MET A 102 19.51 39.52 -1.14
CA MET A 102 19.67 39.03 -2.51
C MET A 102 20.37 37.67 -2.54
N GLY A 103 19.94 36.77 -3.43
CA GLY A 103 20.50 35.42 -3.56
C GLY A 103 20.07 34.42 -2.47
N ALA A 104 19.21 34.83 -1.53
CA ALA A 104 18.74 33.95 -0.44
C ALA A 104 17.29 33.47 -0.62
N TRP A 105 17.05 32.26 -0.11
CA TRP A 105 15.76 31.61 0.13
C TRP A 105 14.76 32.43 0.97
N TYR A 106 13.62 32.88 0.40
CA TYR A 106 12.46 33.36 1.17
C TYR A 106 11.14 32.74 0.70
N HIS A 107 10.33 32.28 1.65
CA HIS A 107 8.94 31.96 1.41
C HIS A 107 8.09 33.22 1.58
N LEU A 108 7.40 33.63 0.52
CA LEU A 108 6.45 34.74 0.55
C LEU A 108 5.03 34.18 0.52
N ALA A 109 4.17 34.69 1.40
CA ALA A 109 2.74 34.39 1.35
C ALA A 109 1.90 35.63 1.63
N ALA A 110 0.76 35.76 0.98
CA ALA A 110 -0.20 36.82 1.24
C ALA A 110 -1.63 36.29 1.26
N THR A 111 -2.40 36.70 2.26
CA THR A 111 -3.79 36.29 2.45
C THR A 111 -4.71 37.50 2.30
N PHE A 112 -5.81 37.34 1.59
CA PHE A 112 -6.95 38.25 1.61
C PHE A 112 -8.17 37.54 2.19
N ASN A 113 -8.73 38.08 3.26
CA ASN A 113 -9.98 37.60 3.85
C ASN A 113 -11.02 38.73 3.79
N SER A 114 -12.13 38.50 3.07
CA SER A 114 -13.13 39.53 2.79
C SER A 114 -13.94 39.98 4.02
N THR A 115 -14.01 39.13 5.05
CA THR A 115 -14.76 39.36 6.29
C THR A 115 -13.87 39.73 7.48
N ALA A 116 -12.54 39.61 7.35
CA ALA A 116 -11.60 39.96 8.42
C ALA A 116 -11.30 41.45 8.49
N ASN A 117 -10.71 41.87 9.61
CA ASN A 117 -10.09 43.18 9.78
C ASN A 117 -8.78 43.02 10.57
N PRO A 118 -7.60 43.30 10.00
CA PRO A 118 -7.36 43.72 8.61
C PRO A 118 -7.59 42.60 7.58
N LYS A 119 -7.99 42.99 6.36
CA LYS A 119 -8.30 42.06 5.24
C LYS A 119 -7.07 41.46 4.60
N LEU A 120 -5.99 42.23 4.43
CA LEU A 120 -4.73 41.77 3.86
C LEU A 120 -3.72 41.45 4.96
N LYS A 121 -2.99 40.35 4.81
CA LYS A 121 -1.81 40.02 5.62
C LYS A 121 -0.72 39.48 4.70
N LEU A 122 0.52 39.88 4.98
CA LEU A 122 1.72 39.48 4.25
C LEU A 122 2.66 38.76 5.21
N TYR A 123 3.22 37.64 4.77
CA TYR A 123 4.08 36.77 5.55
C TYR A 123 5.39 36.53 4.79
N VAL A 124 6.49 36.49 5.55
CA VAL A 124 7.83 36.13 5.07
C VAL A 124 8.35 35.02 5.97
N ASN A 125 8.77 33.90 5.37
CA ASN A 125 9.21 32.71 6.09
C ASN A 125 8.21 32.22 7.16
N GLY A 126 6.91 32.42 6.92
CA GLY A 126 5.81 32.05 7.83
C GLY A 126 5.50 33.07 8.93
N ALA A 127 6.33 34.10 9.12
CA ALA A 127 6.07 35.19 10.06
C ALA A 127 5.29 36.32 9.38
N MET A 128 4.25 36.85 10.02
CA MET A 128 3.50 38.00 9.49
C MET A 128 4.35 39.27 9.58
N VAL A 129 4.62 39.92 8.46
CA VAL A 129 5.46 41.13 8.37
C VAL A 129 4.66 42.40 8.10
N ALA A 130 3.45 42.29 7.57
CA ALA A 130 2.56 43.42 7.36
C ALA A 130 1.09 43.00 7.36
N SER A 131 0.21 43.93 7.69
CA SER A 131 -1.24 43.76 7.55
C SER A 131 -1.91 45.11 7.29
N GLY A 132 -3.07 45.10 6.63
CA GLY A 132 -3.80 46.33 6.34
C GLY A 132 -5.09 46.08 5.57
N ASN A 133 -5.84 47.15 5.33
CA ASN A 133 -7.08 47.11 4.56
C ASN A 133 -6.88 47.80 3.21
N PRO A 134 -7.33 47.18 2.10
CA PRO A 134 -7.44 47.86 0.82
C PRO A 134 -8.20 49.18 0.96
N THR A 135 -7.68 50.25 0.37
CA THR A 135 -8.41 51.53 0.26
C THR A 135 -9.46 51.49 -0.85
N GLN A 136 -9.30 50.58 -1.81
CA GLN A 136 -10.22 50.36 -2.92
C GLN A 136 -11.05 49.09 -2.69
N THR A 137 -12.26 49.05 -3.25
CA THR A 137 -13.07 47.82 -3.30
C THR A 137 -12.32 46.75 -4.06
N VAL A 138 -12.13 45.60 -3.43
CA VAL A 138 -11.50 44.44 -4.07
C VAL A 138 -12.51 43.77 -4.98
N ASN A 139 -12.24 43.80 -6.29
CA ASN A 139 -13.09 43.22 -7.32
C ASN A 139 -12.24 42.62 -8.46
N THR A 140 -11.35 41.68 -8.12
CA THR A 140 -10.43 41.06 -9.10
C THR A 140 -11.17 40.49 -10.30
N SER A 141 -10.82 40.92 -11.51
CA SER A 141 -11.52 40.52 -12.73
C SER A 141 -11.12 39.12 -13.18
N ASN A 142 -11.90 38.55 -14.11
CA ASN A 142 -11.62 37.28 -14.76
C ASN A 142 -10.65 37.39 -15.96
N MET A 143 -10.08 38.57 -16.20
CA MET A 143 -9.16 38.81 -17.31
C MET A 143 -7.77 38.28 -16.98
N ASN A 144 -7.17 37.59 -17.96
CA ASN A 144 -5.88 36.90 -17.86
C ASN A 144 -5.89 35.74 -16.86
N GLY A 145 -5.34 34.60 -17.27
CA GLY A 145 -5.07 33.54 -16.31
C GLY A 145 -3.94 33.91 -15.34
N ILE A 146 -3.62 33.02 -14.42
CA ILE A 146 -2.53 33.22 -13.46
C ILE A 146 -1.20 33.42 -14.22
N ILE A 147 -0.51 34.52 -13.93
CA ILE A 147 0.80 34.83 -14.48
C ILE A 147 1.85 34.70 -13.38
N VAL A 148 2.88 33.89 -13.62
CA VAL A 148 4.08 33.81 -12.77
C VAL A 148 5.20 34.58 -13.46
N GLY A 149 5.82 35.51 -12.74
CA GLY A 149 7.04 36.15 -13.20
C GLY A 149 6.91 37.48 -13.94
N ARG A 150 5.69 37.99 -14.21
CA ARG A 150 5.50 39.33 -14.78
C ARG A 150 4.13 39.91 -14.45
N ARG A 151 3.96 41.20 -14.72
CA ARG A 151 2.65 41.87 -14.64
C ARG A 151 1.85 41.69 -15.93
N ASN A 152 0.52 41.75 -15.81
CA ASN A 152 -0.41 41.60 -16.94
C ASN A 152 -0.28 42.63 -18.08
N ASP A 153 0.46 43.73 -17.89
CA ASP A 153 0.78 44.73 -18.92
C ASP A 153 2.18 44.55 -19.55
N MET A 154 2.76 43.35 -19.42
CA MET A 154 4.03 42.92 -20.05
C MET A 154 5.27 43.69 -19.56
N ILE A 155 5.23 44.24 -18.35
CA ILE A 155 6.39 44.86 -17.70
C ILE A 155 6.63 44.26 -16.31
N ASN A 156 7.67 44.73 -15.63
CA ASN A 156 8.00 44.36 -14.25
C ASN A 156 8.31 42.87 -14.06
N HIS A 157 9.05 42.30 -15.01
CA HIS A 157 9.50 40.90 -15.00
C HIS A 157 10.32 40.57 -13.75
N PHE A 158 10.11 39.40 -13.18
CA PHE A 158 10.89 38.88 -12.06
C PHE A 158 12.31 38.53 -12.51
N ASN A 159 13.31 38.88 -11.71
CA ASN A 159 14.71 38.51 -11.93
C ASN A 159 15.16 37.60 -10.78
N GLY A 160 15.20 36.30 -11.02
CA GLY A 160 15.58 35.30 -10.04
C GLY A 160 14.87 33.97 -10.21
N THR A 161 14.93 33.13 -9.16
CA THR A 161 14.31 31.80 -9.14
C THR A 161 13.01 31.81 -8.33
N ILE A 162 11.97 31.14 -8.86
CA ILE A 162 10.70 30.88 -8.17
C ILE A 162 10.52 29.37 -8.03
N ASP A 163 9.94 28.93 -6.91
CA ASP A 163 9.65 27.54 -6.61
C ASP A 163 8.35 27.40 -5.79
N ASP A 164 7.68 26.24 -5.89
CA ASP A 164 6.55 25.80 -5.07
C ASP A 164 5.41 26.86 -4.98
N VAL A 165 5.00 27.38 -6.13
CA VAL A 165 3.95 28.41 -6.26
C VAL A 165 2.57 27.82 -6.00
N ARG A 166 1.79 28.46 -5.14
CA ARG A 166 0.45 28.00 -4.73
C ARG A 166 -0.55 29.14 -4.73
N VAL A 167 -1.76 28.84 -5.21
CA VAL A 167 -2.92 29.74 -5.16
C VAL A 167 -4.09 29.01 -4.53
N TRP A 168 -4.65 29.60 -3.47
CA TRP A 168 -5.74 29.04 -2.68
C TRP A 168 -6.99 29.90 -2.79
N ASN A 169 -8.17 29.27 -2.85
CA ASN A 169 -9.48 29.95 -2.78
C ASN A 169 -10.00 30.17 -1.34
N VAL A 170 -9.10 30.07 -0.36
CA VAL A 170 -9.34 30.35 1.06
C VAL A 170 -8.24 31.26 1.60
N ALA A 171 -8.56 32.03 2.64
CA ALA A 171 -7.55 32.76 3.41
C ALA A 171 -6.94 31.83 4.47
N ARG A 172 -5.72 31.36 4.25
CA ARG A 172 -5.01 30.46 5.16
C ARG A 172 -4.58 31.18 6.42
N SER A 173 -4.55 30.48 7.54
CA SER A 173 -4.03 30.97 8.81
C SER A 173 -2.50 31.01 8.82
N ALA A 174 -1.92 31.80 9.72
CA ALA A 174 -0.48 31.85 9.92
C ALA A 174 0.10 30.47 10.30
N ALA A 175 -0.62 29.69 11.10
CA ALA A 175 -0.20 28.34 11.50
C ALA A 175 -0.14 27.40 10.30
N GLU A 176 -1.14 27.44 9.41
CA GLU A 176 -1.15 26.64 8.18
C GLU A 176 -0.01 27.05 7.24
N ILE A 177 0.20 28.35 7.00
CA ILE A 177 1.31 28.83 6.17
C ILE A 177 2.65 28.35 6.75
N ASN A 178 2.85 28.53 8.06
CA ASN A 178 4.10 28.15 8.69
C ASN A 178 4.35 26.63 8.67
N ALA A 179 3.31 25.82 8.81
CA ALA A 179 3.39 24.35 8.82
C ALA A 179 3.64 23.74 7.43
N TYR A 180 3.18 24.39 6.36
CA TYR A 180 3.18 23.82 5.01
C TYR A 180 4.11 24.51 4.01
N LYS A 181 4.74 25.64 4.35
CA LYS A 181 5.66 26.34 3.44
C LYS A 181 6.79 25.46 2.89
N GLY A 182 7.33 24.53 3.68
CA GLY A 182 8.45 23.67 3.28
C GLY A 182 8.04 22.25 2.90
N ARG A 183 6.76 22.01 2.59
CA ARG A 183 6.22 20.66 2.37
C ARG A 183 5.33 20.58 1.16
N SER A 184 5.58 19.62 0.28
CA SER A 184 4.70 19.34 -0.85
C SER A 184 3.36 18.75 -0.40
N PHE A 185 2.35 18.77 -1.27
CA PHE A 185 1.11 18.01 -1.13
C PHE A 185 1.11 16.80 -2.07
N CYS A 186 0.80 15.62 -1.53
CA CYS A 186 0.59 14.39 -2.30
C CYS A 186 -0.80 14.34 -2.92
N VAL A 187 -1.79 14.72 -2.10
CA VAL A 187 -3.18 14.91 -2.53
C VAL A 187 -3.52 16.37 -2.22
N PRO A 188 -3.37 17.27 -3.20
CA PRO A 188 -3.75 18.66 -3.05
C PRO A 188 -5.22 18.79 -2.61
N PRO A 189 -5.51 19.55 -1.55
CA PRO A 189 -6.88 19.80 -1.14
C PRO A 189 -7.62 20.62 -2.21
N ALA A 190 -8.94 20.47 -2.31
CA ALA A 190 -9.76 21.20 -3.30
C ALA A 190 -9.70 22.73 -3.17
N SER A 191 -9.25 23.26 -2.03
CA SER A 191 -9.05 24.69 -1.83
C SER A 191 -7.75 25.23 -2.46
N LEU A 192 -6.82 24.35 -2.83
CA LEU A 192 -5.62 24.67 -3.60
C LEU A 192 -6.00 24.59 -5.09
N VAL A 193 -6.15 25.76 -5.73
CA VAL A 193 -6.68 25.90 -7.10
C VAL A 193 -5.60 26.07 -8.16
N ALA A 194 -4.35 26.28 -7.75
CA ALA A 194 -3.17 26.12 -8.60
C ALA A 194 -1.98 25.74 -7.72
N TYR A 195 -1.19 24.76 -8.15
CA TYR A 195 -0.01 24.29 -7.46
C TYR A 195 1.12 23.95 -8.44
N TYR A 196 2.02 24.91 -8.65
CA TYR A 196 3.18 24.74 -9.51
C TYR A 196 4.41 24.41 -8.68
N LYS A 197 4.80 23.14 -8.67
CA LYS A 197 5.97 22.66 -7.89
C LYS A 197 7.31 23.12 -8.43
N CYS A 198 7.38 23.59 -9.68
CA CYS A 198 8.62 23.95 -10.36
C CYS A 198 9.71 22.85 -10.47
N ASP A 199 9.39 21.61 -10.09
CA ASP A 199 10.29 20.44 -10.13
C ASP A 199 10.42 19.76 -11.52
N GLN A 200 10.02 20.43 -12.61
CA GLN A 200 10.12 19.84 -13.94
C GLN A 200 11.50 20.05 -14.55
N GLY A 201 11.82 19.26 -15.58
CA GLY A 201 13.07 19.40 -16.33
C GLY A 201 14.32 18.93 -15.57
N LEU A 202 15.47 19.21 -16.17
CA LEU A 202 16.80 18.95 -15.63
C LEU A 202 17.45 20.29 -15.25
N ALA A 203 17.76 20.46 -13.95
CA ALA A 203 18.43 21.66 -13.46
C ALA A 203 19.74 21.94 -14.23
N GLY A 204 19.85 23.13 -14.82
CA GLY A 204 21.03 23.57 -15.58
C GLY A 204 21.22 22.89 -16.94
N GLY A 205 20.38 21.90 -17.27
CA GLY A 205 20.48 21.08 -18.48
C GLY A 205 19.72 21.66 -19.68
N PHE A 206 19.65 20.90 -20.77
CA PHE A 206 18.83 21.22 -21.93
C PHE A 206 17.38 20.76 -21.71
N ASN A 207 16.43 21.68 -21.84
CA ASN A 207 15.01 21.48 -21.53
C ASN A 207 14.07 21.90 -22.68
N GLY A 208 14.53 21.91 -23.93
CA GLY A 208 13.77 22.45 -25.07
C GLY A 208 12.38 21.84 -25.34
N GLY A 209 12.04 20.70 -24.73
CA GLY A 209 10.69 20.10 -24.77
C GLY A 209 9.82 20.36 -23.54
N VAL A 210 10.35 20.97 -22.48
CA VAL A 210 9.66 21.23 -21.21
C VAL A 210 9.14 22.68 -21.22
N VAL A 211 8.11 22.91 -22.02
CA VAL A 211 7.54 24.24 -22.30
C VAL A 211 6.29 24.56 -21.48
N THR A 212 5.96 23.72 -20.51
CA THR A 212 4.81 23.92 -19.60
C THR A 212 5.24 23.80 -18.15
N LEU A 213 4.64 24.64 -17.31
CA LEU A 213 4.69 24.54 -15.86
C LEU A 213 3.47 23.76 -15.38
N ASN A 214 3.68 22.51 -14.96
CA ASN A 214 2.57 21.62 -14.61
C ASN A 214 1.87 22.08 -13.32
N ASP A 215 0.54 22.09 -13.34
CA ASP A 215 -0.29 22.28 -12.16
C ASP A 215 -0.61 20.92 -11.51
N ALA A 216 -0.16 20.73 -10.27
CA ALA A 216 -0.43 19.53 -9.48
C ALA A 216 -1.80 19.57 -8.79
N SER A 217 -2.50 20.70 -8.80
CA SER A 217 -3.83 20.85 -8.19
C SER A 217 -4.92 20.08 -8.94
N ALA A 218 -6.08 19.93 -8.32
CA ALA A 218 -7.26 19.33 -8.98
C ALA A 218 -7.78 20.15 -10.17
N SER A 219 -7.41 21.43 -10.28
CA SER A 219 -7.81 22.30 -11.39
C SER A 219 -7.03 22.05 -12.68
N ALA A 220 -5.87 21.40 -12.62
CA ALA A 220 -5.01 21.09 -13.77
C ALA A 220 -4.75 22.30 -14.68
N ASN A 221 -4.62 23.50 -14.10
CA ASN A 221 -4.43 24.77 -14.76
C ASN A 221 -2.96 25.01 -15.14
N ALA A 222 -2.38 24.10 -15.92
CA ALA A 222 -0.97 24.16 -16.33
C ALA A 222 -0.65 25.46 -17.10
N GLY A 223 0.51 26.04 -16.82
CA GLY A 223 0.96 27.28 -17.46
C GLY A 223 1.89 27.03 -18.64
N THR A 224 1.79 27.86 -19.68
CA THR A 224 2.75 27.85 -20.80
C THR A 224 3.94 28.75 -20.46
N LEU A 225 5.16 28.27 -20.71
CA LEU A 225 6.39 29.05 -20.60
C LEU A 225 6.57 29.91 -21.85
N TYR A 226 6.90 31.18 -21.67
CA TYR A 226 7.15 32.12 -22.76
C TYR A 226 8.54 32.73 -22.62
N SER A 227 9.22 32.87 -23.75
CA SER A 227 10.57 33.45 -23.90
C SER A 227 11.74 32.70 -23.25
N PHE A 228 11.48 31.56 -22.59
CA PHE A 228 12.55 30.79 -21.95
C PHE A 228 13.58 30.24 -22.95
N THR A 229 14.87 30.40 -22.62
CA THR A 229 16.00 29.81 -23.36
C THR A 229 16.07 28.29 -23.19
N LEU A 230 15.66 27.78 -22.03
CA LEU A 230 15.59 26.35 -21.68
C LEU A 230 16.92 25.59 -21.83
N SER A 231 18.05 26.28 -21.57
CA SER A 231 19.38 25.69 -21.56
C SER A 231 20.31 26.46 -20.60
N GLY A 232 21.10 25.75 -19.80
CA GLY A 232 22.01 26.37 -18.83
C GLY A 232 21.31 26.84 -17.54
N ASN A 233 21.95 27.76 -16.80
CA ASN A 233 21.51 28.14 -15.44
C ASN A 233 20.65 29.42 -15.38
N THR A 234 20.26 29.97 -16.52
CA THR A 234 19.44 31.18 -16.64
C THR A 234 18.31 30.92 -17.63
N SER A 235 17.15 31.54 -17.42
CA SER A 235 15.98 31.36 -18.29
C SER A 235 15.67 29.88 -18.54
N ASN A 236 15.67 29.09 -17.44
CA ASN A 236 15.60 27.62 -17.46
C ASN A 236 15.19 27.04 -16.09
N TRP A 237 15.00 25.73 -16.04
CA TRP A 237 14.97 24.95 -14.80
C TRP A 237 16.36 24.94 -14.14
N VAL A 238 16.42 25.23 -12.84
CA VAL A 238 17.64 25.30 -12.02
C VAL A 238 17.43 24.58 -10.69
N ALA A 239 18.45 24.49 -9.83
CA ALA A 239 18.27 23.93 -8.49
C ALA A 239 17.27 24.77 -7.65
N GLY A 240 16.26 24.10 -7.09
CA GLY A 240 15.16 24.71 -6.33
C GLY A 240 15.41 24.85 -4.83
N GLN A 241 14.37 25.23 -4.10
CA GLN A 241 14.33 25.14 -2.64
C GLN A 241 14.12 23.73 -2.17
N VAL A 242 14.70 23.39 -1.02
CA VAL A 242 14.43 22.09 -0.41
C VAL A 242 13.01 22.05 0.17
N ILE A 243 12.11 21.37 -0.54
CA ILE A 243 10.72 21.09 -0.18
C ILE A 243 10.61 19.61 0.17
N GLN A 244 10.10 19.32 1.37
CA GLN A 244 9.88 17.96 1.83
C GLN A 244 8.74 17.31 1.00
N THR A 245 9.08 16.28 0.24
CA THR A 245 8.14 15.53 -0.62
C THR A 245 7.94 14.12 -0.09
N THR A 246 6.69 13.66 -0.08
CA THR A 246 6.29 12.28 0.25
C THR A 246 6.80 11.29 -0.77
N VAL A 247 7.20 10.10 -0.31
CA VAL A 247 7.38 8.92 -1.16
C VAL A 247 6.15 8.01 -1.00
N SER A 248 5.46 7.62 -2.07
CA SER A 248 4.37 6.64 -1.98
C SER A 248 4.85 5.26 -2.42
N THR A 249 4.43 4.22 -1.69
CA THR A 249 4.73 2.83 -2.03
C THR A 249 3.43 2.02 -2.06
N THR A 250 3.27 1.17 -3.07
CA THR A 250 2.12 0.25 -3.17
C THR A 250 2.58 -1.20 -2.98
N SER A 251 1.94 -1.91 -2.06
CA SER A 251 2.14 -3.35 -1.82
C SER A 251 0.86 -4.13 -2.11
N ASN A 252 0.98 -5.30 -2.74
CA ASN A 252 -0.15 -6.22 -2.96
C ASN A 252 0.09 -7.48 -2.13
N VAL A 253 -0.90 -7.85 -1.30
CA VAL A 253 -0.81 -8.98 -0.38
C VAL A 253 -2.06 -9.86 -0.56
N SER A 254 -1.85 -11.17 -0.64
CA SER A 254 -2.92 -12.18 -0.71
C SER A 254 -2.74 -13.19 0.42
N THR A 255 -3.75 -13.38 1.26
CA THR A 255 -3.70 -14.29 2.42
C THR A 255 -5.07 -14.94 2.68
N CYS A 256 -5.12 -15.93 3.57
CA CYS A 256 -6.37 -16.56 4.01
C CYS A 256 -6.80 -16.16 5.42
N ASP A 257 -5.91 -15.52 6.17
CA ASP A 257 -6.14 -15.05 7.53
C ASP A 257 -6.14 -13.51 7.56
N PRO A 258 -6.56 -12.89 8.68
CA PRO A 258 -6.36 -11.46 8.87
C PRO A 258 -4.89 -11.07 8.68
N TYR A 259 -4.63 -10.09 7.83
CA TYR A 259 -3.28 -9.62 7.52
C TYR A 259 -2.86 -8.52 8.51
N THR A 260 -1.69 -8.65 9.14
CA THR A 260 -1.11 -7.56 9.96
C THR A 260 -0.03 -6.84 9.17
N SER A 261 -0.21 -5.54 8.96
CA SER A 261 0.73 -4.70 8.23
C SER A 261 2.03 -4.45 9.00
N PRO A 262 3.09 -3.96 8.34
CA PRO A 262 4.33 -3.56 9.01
C PRO A 262 4.14 -2.45 10.07
N SER A 263 3.06 -1.67 9.98
CA SER A 263 2.71 -0.67 11.01
C SER A 263 2.03 -1.29 12.24
N GLY A 264 1.70 -2.58 12.20
CA GLY A 264 1.02 -3.31 13.27
C GLY A 264 -0.51 -3.29 13.19
N THR A 265 -1.10 -2.72 12.13
CA THR A 265 -2.57 -2.72 11.94
C THR A 265 -3.02 -4.05 11.35
N THR A 266 -4.03 -4.68 11.95
CA THR A 266 -4.61 -5.94 11.44
C THR A 266 -5.86 -5.67 10.61
N TYR A 267 -5.87 -6.17 9.37
CA TYR A 267 -6.95 -6.10 8.41
C TYR A 267 -7.63 -7.47 8.28
N ALA A 268 -8.92 -7.53 8.60
CA ALA A 268 -9.72 -8.76 8.56
C ALA A 268 -10.60 -8.91 7.31
N THR A 269 -10.63 -7.90 6.43
CA THR A 269 -11.39 -7.92 5.17
C THR A 269 -10.48 -7.57 3.99
N SER A 270 -10.85 -8.03 2.80
CA SER A 270 -10.20 -7.56 1.56
C SER A 270 -10.45 -6.08 1.33
N GLY A 271 -9.47 -5.36 0.81
CA GLY A 271 -9.59 -3.95 0.49
C GLY A 271 -8.26 -3.28 0.19
N THR A 272 -8.34 -2.02 -0.25
CA THR A 272 -7.19 -1.13 -0.35
C THR A 272 -7.13 -0.28 0.91
N TYR A 273 -6.01 -0.37 1.62
CA TYR A 273 -5.77 0.36 2.85
C TYR A 273 -4.64 1.36 2.64
N ILE A 274 -4.81 2.58 3.15
CA ILE A 274 -3.79 3.61 3.11
C ILE A 274 -3.33 3.82 4.54
N GLU A 275 -2.07 3.46 4.80
CA GLU A 275 -1.41 3.71 6.06
C GLU A 275 -0.50 4.93 5.94
N ASN A 276 -0.62 5.81 6.92
CA ASN A 276 0.36 6.86 7.17
C ASN A 276 1.18 6.40 8.39
N PRO A 277 2.48 6.07 8.25
CA PRO A 277 3.24 5.49 9.35
C PRO A 277 3.32 6.35 10.61
N ILE A 278 2.93 7.63 10.60
CA ILE A 278 2.95 8.48 11.81
C ILE A 278 1.73 9.43 11.86
N SER A 279 1.18 9.56 13.07
CA SER A 279 0.08 10.43 13.51
C SER A 279 0.00 11.83 12.87
N ALA A 280 -1.07 12.05 12.11
CA ALA A 280 -1.95 13.23 12.07
C ALA A 280 -1.42 14.69 12.18
N SER A 281 -0.13 15.02 12.05
CA SER A 281 0.30 16.43 12.23
C SER A 281 1.46 16.97 11.40
N THR A 282 2.08 16.20 10.50
CA THR A 282 3.34 16.65 9.88
C THR A 282 3.48 16.42 8.38
N GLY A 283 2.50 16.89 7.60
CA GLY A 283 2.59 17.00 6.15
C GLY A 283 3.04 15.72 5.44
N CYS A 284 3.61 15.88 4.27
CA CYS A 284 3.96 14.76 3.39
C CYS A 284 5.18 13.96 3.89
N ASP A 285 4.93 12.93 4.69
CA ASP A 285 5.78 11.74 4.86
C ASP A 285 5.11 10.51 4.21
N SER A 286 5.91 9.50 3.94
CA SER A 286 5.65 8.30 3.14
C SER A 286 4.24 7.73 3.28
N ILE A 287 3.51 7.60 2.17
CA ILE A 287 2.17 6.99 2.15
C ILE A 287 2.33 5.53 1.71
N SER A 288 1.91 4.58 2.54
CA SER A 288 1.89 3.16 2.19
C SER A 288 0.48 2.75 1.77
N THR A 289 0.30 2.41 0.50
CA THR A 289 -0.93 1.80 0.00
C THR A 289 -0.77 0.28 0.01
N ILE A 290 -1.67 -0.42 0.69
CA ILE A 290 -1.65 -1.88 0.79
C ILE A 290 -2.97 -2.42 0.22
N ASN A 291 -2.88 -3.15 -0.89
CA ASN A 291 -4.00 -3.90 -1.43
C ASN A 291 -4.00 -5.30 -0.80
N VAL A 292 -4.95 -5.55 0.10
CA VAL A 292 -5.10 -6.83 0.79
C VAL A 292 -6.23 -7.62 0.13
N THR A 293 -5.95 -8.84 -0.30
CA THR A 293 -6.95 -9.83 -0.72
C THR A 293 -6.97 -10.95 0.30
N ILE A 294 -8.10 -11.11 0.99
CA ILE A 294 -8.35 -12.17 1.97
C ILE A 294 -9.39 -13.13 1.39
N ALA A 295 -9.00 -14.39 1.21
CA ALA A 295 -9.85 -15.45 0.68
C ALA A 295 -9.90 -16.62 1.69
N PRO A 296 -10.76 -16.56 2.73
CA PRO A 296 -10.77 -17.55 3.78
C PRO A 296 -11.16 -18.94 3.26
N ILE A 297 -10.58 -20.00 3.85
CA ILE A 297 -10.98 -21.38 3.60
C ILE A 297 -12.15 -21.73 4.51
N ASP A 298 -13.28 -22.13 3.91
CA ASP A 298 -14.43 -22.64 4.67
C ASP A 298 -14.20 -24.11 5.04
N THR A 299 -13.76 -24.36 6.27
CA THR A 299 -13.47 -25.71 6.77
C THR A 299 -14.71 -26.45 7.28
N THR A 300 -15.92 -25.92 7.07
CA THR A 300 -17.14 -26.58 7.55
C THR A 300 -17.40 -27.87 6.79
N VAL A 301 -17.80 -28.89 7.54
CA VAL A 301 -18.19 -30.21 7.03
C VAL A 301 -19.58 -30.49 7.57
N THR A 302 -20.43 -31.10 6.75
CA THR A 302 -21.75 -31.58 7.16
C THR A 302 -21.83 -33.10 7.00
N ALA A 303 -22.74 -33.74 7.73
CA ALA A 303 -22.94 -35.18 7.68
C ALA A 303 -24.40 -35.51 7.32
N SER A 304 -24.59 -36.45 6.40
CA SER A 304 -25.90 -37.06 6.09
C SER A 304 -25.75 -38.57 6.09
N GLY A 305 -26.28 -39.22 7.14
CA GLY A 305 -25.99 -40.63 7.42
C GLY A 305 -24.50 -40.82 7.68
N TYR A 306 -23.84 -41.66 6.87
CA TYR A 306 -22.39 -41.89 6.94
C TYR A 306 -21.58 -41.03 5.96
N THR A 307 -22.21 -40.18 5.15
CA THR A 307 -21.47 -39.36 4.17
C THR A 307 -21.15 -37.99 4.76
N LEU A 308 -19.87 -37.65 4.78
CA LEU A 308 -19.32 -36.35 5.13
C LEU A 308 -19.15 -35.50 3.86
N THR A 309 -19.53 -34.22 3.92
CA THR A 309 -19.45 -33.28 2.79
C THR A 309 -18.76 -32.00 3.21
N ALA A 310 -17.61 -31.69 2.59
CA ALA A 310 -16.94 -30.40 2.74
C ALA A 310 -17.76 -29.29 2.05
N GLN A 311 -18.07 -28.20 2.76
CA GLN A 311 -18.96 -27.15 2.21
C GLN A 311 -18.26 -26.23 1.22
N MET A 312 -16.95 -26.00 1.38
CA MET A 312 -16.19 -25.19 0.43
C MET A 312 -16.23 -25.80 -0.98
N ILE A 313 -16.66 -25.01 -1.97
CA ILE A 313 -16.70 -25.40 -3.38
C ILE A 313 -15.39 -25.00 -4.07
N GLY A 314 -14.90 -25.84 -4.98
CA GLY A 314 -13.76 -25.50 -5.85
C GLY A 314 -12.37 -25.62 -5.21
N ALA A 315 -12.27 -26.13 -3.97
CA ALA A 315 -11.01 -26.52 -3.36
C ALA A 315 -10.54 -27.90 -3.86
N GLN A 316 -9.27 -28.22 -3.66
CA GLN A 316 -8.77 -29.60 -3.70
C GLN A 316 -8.98 -30.23 -2.31
N TYR A 317 -9.42 -31.49 -2.28
CA TYR A 317 -9.75 -32.20 -1.04
C TYR A 317 -8.79 -33.37 -0.81
N GLN A 318 -8.48 -33.63 0.45
CA GLN A 318 -7.87 -34.87 0.90
C GLN A 318 -8.43 -35.24 2.27
N TRP A 319 -9.19 -36.33 2.35
CA TRP A 319 -9.71 -36.84 3.63
C TRP A 319 -8.60 -37.50 4.43
N LEU A 320 -8.64 -37.30 5.75
CA LEU A 320 -7.63 -37.66 6.73
C LEU A 320 -8.26 -38.47 7.86
N ASP A 321 -7.51 -39.43 8.40
CA ASP A 321 -7.86 -40.16 9.61
C ASP A 321 -7.26 -39.46 10.83
N CYS A 322 -8.11 -38.84 11.66
CA CYS A 322 -7.68 -38.10 12.83
C CYS A 322 -7.09 -39.01 13.93
N ASP A 323 -7.62 -40.22 14.07
CA ASP A 323 -7.17 -41.18 15.08
C ASP A 323 -5.80 -41.78 14.71
N ASN A 324 -5.41 -41.68 13.44
CA ASN A 324 -4.10 -42.08 12.91
C ASN A 324 -3.22 -40.85 12.58
N GLY A 325 -3.24 -39.84 13.45
CA GLY A 325 -2.34 -38.69 13.34
C GLY A 325 -2.55 -37.83 12.08
N TYR A 326 -3.79 -37.73 11.60
CA TYR A 326 -4.16 -37.04 10.35
C TYR A 326 -3.53 -37.68 9.09
N SER A 327 -3.29 -39.00 9.11
CA SER A 327 -2.81 -39.72 7.93
C SER A 327 -3.78 -39.56 6.76
N PRO A 328 -3.30 -39.26 5.54
CA PRO A 328 -4.17 -39.16 4.36
C PRO A 328 -4.77 -40.52 4.00
N ILE A 329 -6.05 -40.52 3.63
CA ILE A 329 -6.78 -41.68 3.14
C ILE A 329 -6.66 -41.69 1.60
N PRO A 330 -5.87 -42.61 1.00
CA PRO A 330 -5.61 -42.62 -0.43
C PRO A 330 -6.90 -42.69 -1.26
N GLY A 331 -6.92 -41.96 -2.37
CA GLY A 331 -8.07 -41.89 -3.28
C GLY A 331 -9.28 -41.11 -2.76
N SER A 332 -9.29 -40.70 -1.50
CA SER A 332 -10.38 -39.91 -0.91
C SER A 332 -10.14 -38.41 -1.15
N ILE A 333 -10.32 -38.00 -2.41
CA ILE A 333 -10.08 -36.63 -2.90
C ILE A 333 -11.35 -35.89 -3.34
N GLY A 334 -12.52 -36.50 -3.16
CA GLY A 334 -13.81 -35.90 -3.46
C GLY A 334 -14.28 -34.95 -2.35
N GLN A 335 -15.15 -34.01 -2.72
CA GLN A 335 -15.85 -33.13 -1.76
C GLN A 335 -16.72 -33.93 -0.77
N ASN A 336 -17.24 -35.08 -1.23
CA ASN A 336 -17.99 -36.04 -0.43
C ASN A 336 -17.11 -37.25 -0.07
N PHE A 337 -17.28 -37.76 1.14
CA PHE A 337 -16.61 -38.96 1.61
C PHE A 337 -17.53 -39.80 2.47
N THR A 338 -17.68 -41.07 2.10
CA THR A 338 -18.39 -42.07 2.89
C THR A 338 -17.34 -43.01 3.48
N PRO A 339 -17.09 -42.99 4.79
CA PRO A 339 -16.09 -43.86 5.39
C PRO A 339 -16.49 -45.34 5.30
N GLY A 340 -15.50 -46.20 5.16
CA GLY A 340 -15.71 -47.66 5.14
C GLY A 340 -15.73 -48.32 6.52
N TYR A 341 -15.46 -47.56 7.59
CA TYR A 341 -15.24 -48.04 8.95
C TYR A 341 -15.45 -46.91 9.96
N SER A 342 -15.59 -47.29 11.24
CA SER A 342 -15.79 -46.34 12.33
C SER A 342 -14.46 -45.67 12.75
N SER A 343 -14.40 -44.33 12.71
CA SER A 343 -13.25 -43.52 13.15
C SER A 343 -13.62 -42.02 13.21
N SER A 344 -12.67 -41.16 13.55
CA SER A 344 -12.75 -39.72 13.39
C SER A 344 -12.03 -39.23 12.13
N TYR A 345 -12.71 -38.42 11.31
CA TYR A 345 -12.23 -37.98 9.99
C TYR A 345 -12.19 -36.46 9.86
N ALA A 346 -11.19 -35.94 9.16
CA ALA A 346 -11.11 -34.52 8.77
C ALA A 346 -10.84 -34.40 7.27
N VAL A 347 -11.07 -33.23 6.69
CA VAL A 347 -10.69 -32.93 5.30
C VAL A 347 -9.67 -31.80 5.28
N ARG A 348 -8.57 -32.01 4.55
CA ARG A 348 -7.65 -30.95 4.18
C ARG A 348 -8.11 -30.32 2.87
N LEU A 349 -8.31 -29.00 2.90
CA LEU A 349 -8.72 -28.18 1.78
C LEU A 349 -7.50 -27.41 1.27
N THR A 350 -7.34 -27.34 -0.05
CA THR A 350 -6.26 -26.59 -0.69
C THR A 350 -6.83 -25.71 -1.80
N THR A 351 -6.51 -24.42 -1.74
CA THR A 351 -6.82 -23.42 -2.76
C THR A 351 -5.52 -22.78 -3.26
N THR A 352 -5.60 -21.85 -4.21
CA THR A 352 -4.43 -21.12 -4.70
C THR A 352 -3.79 -20.30 -3.58
N GLY A 353 -2.72 -20.84 -2.98
CA GLY A 353 -1.92 -20.16 -1.97
C GLY A 353 -2.26 -20.50 -0.51
N CYS A 354 -3.26 -21.33 -0.24
CA CYS A 354 -3.67 -21.66 1.13
C CYS A 354 -4.07 -23.13 1.33
N VAL A 355 -3.84 -23.61 2.55
CA VAL A 355 -4.20 -24.95 2.99
C VAL A 355 -4.76 -24.84 4.40
N ASP A 356 -5.93 -25.43 4.64
CA ASP A 356 -6.51 -25.56 5.98
C ASP A 356 -7.16 -26.93 6.15
N THR A 357 -7.42 -27.34 7.40
CA THR A 357 -7.96 -28.65 7.75
C THR A 357 -9.17 -28.51 8.66
N SER A 358 -10.25 -29.21 8.33
CA SER A 358 -11.46 -29.23 9.15
C SER A 358 -11.22 -29.81 10.55
N GLY A 359 -12.15 -29.51 11.46
CA GLY A 359 -12.30 -30.30 12.68
C GLY A 359 -12.59 -31.77 12.38
N CYS A 360 -12.33 -32.63 13.37
CA CYS A 360 -12.55 -34.08 13.24
C CYS A 360 -14.01 -34.47 13.49
N TRP A 361 -14.55 -35.32 12.62
CA TRP A 361 -15.91 -35.84 12.65
C TRP A 361 -15.91 -37.33 12.96
N THR A 362 -16.50 -37.71 14.08
CA THR A 362 -16.57 -39.11 14.52
C THR A 362 -17.77 -39.81 13.87
N ILE A 363 -17.48 -40.89 13.13
CA ILE A 363 -18.46 -41.78 12.53
C ILE A 363 -18.37 -43.14 13.23
N THR A 364 -19.48 -43.63 13.79
CA THR A 364 -19.58 -44.93 14.47
C THR A 364 -20.66 -45.80 13.85
N GLY A 365 -20.43 -47.11 13.78
CA GLY A 365 -21.42 -48.10 13.31
C GLY A 365 -21.23 -48.62 11.88
N VAL A 366 -20.12 -48.25 11.22
CA VAL A 366 -19.79 -48.76 9.88
C VAL A 366 -18.99 -50.06 10.00
N GLY A 367 -19.54 -51.15 9.45
CA GLY A 367 -18.88 -52.44 9.30
C GLY A 367 -18.78 -53.26 10.60
N LEU A 368 -19.89 -53.84 11.05
CA LEU A 368 -19.88 -54.90 12.09
C LEU A 368 -19.91 -56.27 11.40
N ASN A 369 -18.75 -56.86 11.13
CA ASN A 369 -18.64 -58.31 10.91
C ASN A 369 -17.63 -58.85 11.93
N GLU A 370 -17.88 -60.03 12.51
CA GLU A 370 -17.05 -60.55 13.62
C GLU A 370 -15.86 -61.42 13.17
N GLN A 371 -15.78 -61.84 11.90
CA GLN A 371 -14.67 -62.66 11.41
C GLN A 371 -14.31 -62.38 9.95
N LEU A 372 -13.02 -62.16 9.68
CA LEU A 372 -12.51 -61.98 8.32
C LEU A 372 -12.32 -63.38 7.73
N PRO A 373 -12.75 -63.65 6.48
CA PRO A 373 -12.40 -64.89 5.80
C PRO A 373 -10.87 -65.07 5.81
N THR A 374 -10.38 -66.24 6.23
CA THR A 374 -8.94 -66.53 6.37
C THR A 374 -8.15 -66.36 5.05
N ASP A 375 -8.82 -66.42 3.90
CA ASP A 375 -8.22 -66.27 2.58
C ASP A 375 -8.09 -64.79 2.14
N ALA A 376 -8.63 -63.85 2.92
CA ALA A 376 -8.60 -62.42 2.61
C ALA A 376 -7.31 -61.74 3.07
N VAL A 377 -6.48 -62.39 3.89
CA VAL A 377 -5.25 -61.81 4.45
C VAL A 377 -4.07 -62.73 4.17
N THR A 378 -3.03 -62.20 3.53
CA THR A 378 -1.76 -62.92 3.30
C THR A 378 -0.62 -62.22 4.02
N VAL A 379 0.22 -62.98 4.74
CA VAL A 379 1.37 -62.48 5.48
C VAL A 379 2.61 -63.25 5.05
N GLY A 380 3.61 -62.57 4.50
CA GLY A 380 4.84 -63.22 4.06
C GLY A 380 5.99 -62.24 3.76
N PRO A 381 7.24 -62.72 3.67
CA PRO A 381 7.65 -64.12 3.80
C PRO A 381 7.58 -64.62 5.26
N ASN A 382 7.38 -65.93 5.43
CA ASN A 382 7.40 -66.59 6.73
C ASN A 382 8.09 -67.97 6.59
N PRO A 383 9.27 -68.21 7.18
CA PRO A 383 10.01 -67.31 8.08
C PRO A 383 10.53 -66.02 7.41
N THR A 384 10.88 -65.02 8.21
CA THR A 384 11.47 -63.74 7.76
C THR A 384 12.80 -63.45 8.46
N ASP A 385 13.70 -62.75 7.76
CA ASP A 385 14.98 -62.27 8.30
C ASP A 385 14.91 -60.80 8.78
N GLY A 386 13.75 -60.14 8.66
CA GLY A 386 13.61 -58.76 9.14
C GLY A 386 12.33 -58.01 8.80
N SER A 387 11.49 -58.47 7.87
CA SER A 387 10.22 -57.79 7.57
C SER A 387 9.16 -58.72 6.99
N VAL A 388 7.87 -58.42 7.21
CA VAL A 388 6.76 -59.13 6.55
C VAL A 388 5.82 -58.16 5.87
N ALA A 389 5.42 -58.49 4.65
CA ALA A 389 4.33 -57.81 3.96
C ALA A 389 3.00 -58.45 4.38
N VAL A 390 2.06 -57.61 4.81
CA VAL A 390 0.68 -57.96 5.08
C VAL A 390 -0.15 -57.41 3.93
N ARG A 391 -0.92 -58.27 3.25
CA ARG A 391 -1.84 -57.87 2.17
C ARG A 391 -3.25 -58.28 2.53
N VAL A 392 -4.21 -57.37 2.33
CA VAL A 392 -5.63 -57.59 2.62
C VAL A 392 -6.42 -57.39 1.32
N ALA A 393 -7.24 -58.37 0.95
CA ALA A 393 -8.02 -58.35 -0.28
C ALA A 393 -9.21 -57.34 -0.20
N GLY A 394 -9.46 -56.66 -1.32
CA GLY A 394 -10.53 -55.65 -1.45
C GLY A 394 -10.13 -54.24 -1.01
N PHE A 395 -11.03 -53.28 -1.20
CA PHE A 395 -10.83 -51.86 -0.87
C PHE A 395 -11.34 -51.54 0.54
N GLY A 396 -10.53 -50.86 1.36
CA GLY A 396 -10.91 -50.41 2.72
C GLY A 396 -9.72 -50.32 3.66
N SER A 397 -9.88 -49.63 4.80
CA SER A 397 -8.83 -49.62 5.83
C SER A 397 -8.87 -50.88 6.67
N TRP A 398 -7.74 -51.16 7.31
CA TRP A 398 -7.55 -52.25 8.26
C TRP A 398 -6.46 -51.84 9.25
N THR A 399 -6.47 -52.41 10.43
CA THR A 399 -5.40 -52.23 11.42
C THR A 399 -4.52 -53.46 11.46
N MET A 400 -3.24 -53.26 11.73
CA MET A 400 -2.30 -54.34 12.00
C MET A 400 -1.49 -54.02 13.24
N ARG A 401 -1.21 -55.06 14.04
CA ARG A 401 -0.27 -55.01 15.16
C ARG A 401 0.50 -56.31 15.25
N MET A 402 1.61 -56.29 15.98
CA MET A 402 2.39 -57.49 16.26
C MET A 402 2.38 -57.78 17.74
N LEU A 403 2.12 -59.05 18.07
CA LEU A 403 2.14 -59.58 19.42
C LEU A 403 3.28 -60.59 19.56
N ASP A 404 3.88 -60.65 20.75
CA ASP A 404 4.79 -61.74 21.13
C ASP A 404 4.00 -63.04 21.43
N ALA A 405 4.73 -64.12 21.73
CA ALA A 405 4.13 -65.41 22.06
C ALA A 405 3.25 -65.40 23.33
N GLN A 406 3.38 -64.38 24.19
CA GLN A 406 2.57 -64.17 25.39
C GLN A 406 1.39 -63.22 25.14
N GLY A 407 1.22 -62.73 23.90
CA GLY A 407 0.15 -61.82 23.52
C GLY A 407 0.42 -60.34 23.84
N ARG A 408 1.65 -59.98 24.25
CA ARG A 408 2.03 -58.58 24.50
C ARG A 408 2.35 -57.89 23.19
N GLU A 409 1.92 -56.65 23.04
CA GLU A 409 2.16 -55.84 21.85
C GLU A 409 3.65 -55.45 21.76
N VAL A 410 4.28 -55.82 20.63
CA VAL A 410 5.70 -55.53 20.34
C VAL A 410 5.87 -54.57 19.16
N VAL A 411 4.86 -54.47 18.30
CA VAL A 411 4.73 -53.40 17.30
C VAL A 411 3.33 -52.83 17.47
N ALA A 412 3.29 -51.52 17.75
CA ALA A 412 2.07 -50.80 18.04
C ALA A 412 1.04 -50.96 16.93
N ALA A 413 -0.23 -51.02 17.30
CA ALA A 413 -1.32 -51.03 16.33
C ALA A 413 -1.26 -49.79 15.45
N ARG A 414 -1.25 -49.99 14.13
CA ARG A 414 -1.34 -48.92 13.15
C ARG A 414 -2.44 -49.20 12.14
N ARG A 415 -3.08 -48.15 11.65
CA ARG A 415 -4.08 -48.26 10.60
C ARG A 415 -3.46 -48.08 9.22
N VAL A 416 -3.92 -48.89 8.28
CA VAL A 416 -3.47 -48.94 6.89
C VAL A 416 -4.67 -48.67 6.00
N HIS A 417 -4.50 -47.79 5.01
CA HIS A 417 -5.55 -47.43 4.04
C HIS A 417 -5.29 -47.99 2.63
N GLU A 418 -4.21 -48.74 2.45
CA GLU A 418 -3.81 -49.38 1.21
C GLU A 418 -4.08 -50.89 1.26
N ALA A 419 -4.03 -51.58 0.10
CA ALA A 419 -4.22 -53.02 0.04
C ALA A 419 -3.07 -53.83 0.71
N SER A 420 -1.94 -53.19 1.00
CA SER A 420 -0.78 -53.85 1.60
C SER A 420 0.03 -52.91 2.47
N SER A 421 0.73 -53.45 3.46
CA SER A 421 1.70 -52.71 4.28
C SER A 421 2.79 -53.64 4.80
N THR A 422 3.98 -53.11 5.06
CA THR A 422 5.14 -53.90 5.51
C THR A 422 5.43 -53.65 6.98
N MET A 423 5.48 -54.71 7.77
CA MET A 423 5.94 -54.66 9.16
C MET A 423 7.45 -54.87 9.18
N ASP A 424 8.18 -53.93 9.76
CA ASP A 424 9.59 -54.13 10.08
C ASP A 424 9.69 -54.88 11.41
N LEU A 425 10.40 -55.98 11.40
CA LEU A 425 10.68 -56.77 12.58
C LEU A 425 12.12 -56.59 13.02
N SER A 426 13.03 -56.00 12.25
CA SER A 426 14.50 -56.04 12.37
C SER A 426 15.08 -55.76 13.76
N THR A 427 14.36 -55.01 14.61
CA THR A 427 14.75 -54.64 15.98
C THR A 427 14.34 -55.66 17.05
N LEU A 428 13.49 -56.63 16.72
CA LEU A 428 13.03 -57.68 17.63
C LEU A 428 14.08 -58.82 17.82
N PRO A 429 13.94 -59.72 18.79
CA PRO A 429 14.72 -60.96 18.81
C PRO A 429 14.24 -62.00 17.78
N ALA A 430 15.05 -63.03 17.52
CA ALA A 430 14.60 -64.23 16.82
C ALA A 430 13.52 -64.94 17.66
N GLY A 431 12.42 -65.34 17.03
CA GLY A 431 11.28 -65.89 17.78
C GLY A 431 9.98 -65.98 17.00
N MET A 432 8.93 -66.47 17.69
CA MET A 432 7.57 -66.55 17.16
C MET A 432 6.79 -65.28 17.53
N TYR A 433 6.14 -64.69 16.54
CA TYR A 433 5.27 -63.54 16.67
C TYR A 433 3.90 -63.83 16.03
N VAL A 434 2.90 -63.05 16.43
CA VAL A 434 1.56 -63.09 15.84
C VAL A 434 1.28 -61.73 15.21
N VAL A 435 1.03 -61.72 13.90
CA VAL A 435 0.45 -60.55 13.22
C VAL A 435 -1.07 -60.65 13.39
N GLU A 436 -1.64 -59.67 14.09
CA GLU A 436 -3.09 -59.52 14.18
C GLU A 436 -3.53 -58.43 13.21
N VAL A 437 -4.51 -58.77 12.36
CA VAL A 437 -5.14 -57.85 11.39
C VAL A 437 -6.60 -57.71 11.78
N GLU A 438 -7.10 -56.49 11.88
CA GLU A 438 -8.50 -56.20 12.15
C GLU A 438 -9.08 -55.30 11.04
N ARG A 439 -10.27 -55.62 10.55
CA ARG A 439 -11.02 -54.81 9.59
C ARG A 439 -12.49 -54.91 9.93
N ASN A 440 -13.14 -53.76 10.12
CA ASN A 440 -14.59 -53.71 10.40
C ASN A 440 -14.99 -54.61 11.59
N GLY A 441 -14.24 -54.52 12.69
CA GLY A 441 -14.46 -55.33 13.91
C GLY A 441 -14.02 -56.79 13.81
N ALA A 442 -13.85 -57.32 12.60
CA ALA A 442 -13.41 -58.68 12.35
C ALA A 442 -11.90 -58.82 12.46
N ARG A 443 -11.42 -59.87 13.15
CA ARG A 443 -9.99 -60.14 13.37
C ARG A 443 -9.50 -61.38 12.63
N SER A 444 -8.26 -61.33 12.16
CA SER A 444 -7.46 -62.47 11.69
C SER A 444 -6.09 -62.46 12.38
N ARG A 445 -5.54 -63.65 12.66
CA ARG A 445 -4.24 -63.82 13.31
C ARG A 445 -3.36 -64.76 12.49
N HIS A 446 -2.16 -64.32 12.16
CA HIS A 446 -1.19 -65.08 11.38
C HIS A 446 0.11 -65.24 12.16
N ARG A 447 0.57 -66.49 12.32
CA ARG A 447 1.86 -66.78 12.94
C ARG A 447 2.99 -66.37 12.01
N VAL A 448 3.98 -65.65 12.53
CA VAL A 448 5.21 -65.26 11.83
C VAL A 448 6.43 -65.73 12.63
N VAL A 449 7.41 -66.31 11.96
CA VAL A 449 8.68 -66.75 12.57
C VAL A 449 9.79 -65.82 12.08
N ARG A 450 10.47 -65.15 13.00
CA ARG A 450 11.69 -64.39 12.73
C ARG A 450 12.92 -65.25 13.01
N ARG A 451 13.84 -65.31 12.05
CA ARG A 451 15.14 -65.99 12.19
C ARG A 451 16.16 -65.18 12.96
#